data_AF-X1K5F6-F1
#
_entry.id   AF-X1K5F6-F1
#
_cell.length_a   1.000
_cell.length_b   1.000
_cell.length_c   1.000
_cell.angle_alpha   90.00
_cell.angle_beta   90.00
_cell.angle_gamma   90.00
#
_symmetry.space_group_name_H-M   'P 1'
#
loop_
_entity.id
_entity.type
_entity.pdbx_description
1 polymer ?
#
loop_
_entity_poly.entity_id
_entity_poly.type
_entity_poly.pdbx_seq_one_letter_code
_entity_poly.pdbx_strand_id
1 'polypeptide(L)'
;MIDFSLTEEQKALQEMAREFSEKELKPNAAKYDKGEEFPEEIMKKAFQVGFLTCTIPKEYGGGGLGDIDTIIMSEELAAGCAGMYTTMM
;
A
#
# COMPACT_ATOMS: atom_id res chain seq x y z
N MET A 1 -25.34 2.66 -18.84
CA MET A 1 -25.01 2.38 -17.42
C MET A 1 -23.50 2.30 -17.35
N ILE A 2 -22.85 3.00 -16.41
CA ILE A 2 -21.39 2.97 -16.25
C ILE A 2 -21.05 1.75 -15.41
N ASP A 3 -20.03 0.99 -15.81
CA ASP A 3 -19.48 -0.14 -15.05
C ASP A 3 -18.33 0.36 -14.16
N PHE A 4 -18.38 0.02 -12.88
CA PHE A 4 -17.39 0.38 -11.87
C PHE A 4 -16.61 -0.84 -11.36
N SER A 5 -16.76 -1.99 -12.02
CA SER A 5 -16.01 -3.19 -11.71
C SER A 5 -14.52 -2.94 -11.90
N LEU A 6 -13.72 -3.42 -10.96
CA LEU A 6 -12.26 -3.35 -11.07
C LEU A 6 -11.76 -4.19 -12.24
N THR A 7 -10.74 -3.69 -12.94
CA THR A 7 -10.00 -4.49 -13.91
C THR A 7 -9.24 -5.62 -13.22
N GLU A 8 -8.82 -6.64 -13.97
CA GLU A 8 -8.01 -7.72 -13.41
C GLU A 8 -6.67 -7.21 -12.84
N GLU A 9 -6.08 -6.19 -13.47
CA GLU A 9 -4.87 -5.52 -12.98
C GLU A 9 -5.13 -4.81 -11.64
N GLN A 10 -6.26 -4.12 -11.52
CA GLN A 10 -6.68 -3.46 -10.29
C GLN A 10 -6.99 -4.46 -9.16
N LYS A 11 -7.61 -5.61 -9.48
CA LYS A 11 -7.82 -6.69 -8.51
C LYS A 11 -6.50 -7.27 -8.03
N ALA A 12 -5.53 -7.44 -8.92
CA ALA A 12 -4.20 -7.91 -8.53
C ALA A 12 -3.47 -6.92 -7.61
N LEU A 13 -3.58 -5.61 -7.88
CA LEU A 13 -3.06 -4.56 -6.97
C LEU A 13 -3.76 -4.60 -5.61
N GLN A 14 -5.09 -4.74 -5.60
CA GLN A 14 -5.88 -4.88 -4.38
C GLN A 14 -5.43 -6.09 -3.55
N GLU A 15 -5.31 -7.25 -4.18
CA GLU A 15 -4.87 -8.48 -3.51
C GLU A 15 -3.46 -8.35 -2.94
N MET A 16 -2.53 -7.78 -3.70
CA MET A 16 -1.16 -7.53 -3.25
C MET A 16 -1.11 -6.61 -2.02
N ALA A 17 -1.85 -5.50 -2.05
CA ALA A 17 -1.93 -4.56 -0.93
C ALA A 17 -2.60 -5.19 0.30
N ARG A 18 -3.68 -5.97 0.10
CA ARG A 18 -4.38 -6.71 1.16
C ARG A 18 -3.48 -7.74 1.83
N GLU A 19 -2.73 -8.51 1.05
CA GLU A 19 -1.79 -9.48 1.59
C GLU A 19 -0.68 -8.82 2.42
N PHE A 20 -0.10 -7.73 1.91
CA PHE A 20 0.90 -6.97 2.66
C PHE A 20 0.32 -6.40 3.96
N SER A 21 -0.90 -5.87 3.90
CA SER A 21 -1.62 -5.34 5.04
C SER A 21 -1.84 -6.38 6.14
N GLU A 22 -2.35 -7.56 5.78
CA GLU A 22 -2.61 -8.66 6.73
C GLU A 22 -1.32 -9.30 7.27
N LYS A 23 -0.26 -9.40 6.47
CA LYS A 23 0.99 -10.06 6.87
C LYS A 23 1.97 -9.15 7.61
N GLU A 24 2.04 -7.87 7.23
CA GLU A 24 3.08 -6.94 7.69
C GLU A 24 2.52 -5.80 8.56
N LEU A 25 1.38 -5.20 8.20
CA LEU A 25 0.86 -4.02 8.91
C LEU A 25 0.05 -4.40 10.14
N LYS A 26 -1.01 -5.16 9.95
CA LYS A 26 -1.99 -5.49 10.99
C LYS A 26 -1.36 -6.19 12.21
N PRO A 27 -0.43 -7.15 12.07
CA PRO A 27 0.21 -7.78 13.23
C PRO A 27 1.10 -6.82 14.03
N ASN A 28 1.61 -5.76 13.40
CA ASN A 28 2.52 -4.80 14.01
C ASN A 28 1.84 -3.49 14.44
N ALA A 29 0.57 -3.26 14.06
CA ALA A 29 -0.15 -2.00 14.30
C ALA A 29 -0.10 -1.57 15.77
N ALA A 30 -0.52 -2.45 16.70
CA ALA A 30 -0.56 -2.13 18.13
C ALA A 30 0.84 -1.93 18.74
N LYS A 31 1.88 -2.55 18.16
CA LYS A 31 3.26 -2.36 18.61
C LYS A 31 3.72 -0.93 18.31
N TYR A 32 3.58 -0.49 17.06
CA TYR A 32 4.05 0.83 16.64
C TYR A 32 3.18 1.97 17.21
N ASP A 33 1.87 1.75 17.34
CA ASP A 33 0.95 2.72 17.96
C ASP A 33 1.33 3.01 19.43
N LYS A 34 1.62 1.97 20.22
CA LYS A 34 2.01 2.12 21.63
C LYS A 34 3.45 2.52 21.84
N GLY A 35 4.34 2.10 20.93
CA GLY A 35 5.77 2.35 21.04
C GLY A 35 6.19 3.74 20.58
N GLU A 36 5.35 4.43 19.79
CA GLU A 36 5.68 5.70 19.15
C GLU A 36 6.98 5.61 18.30
N GLU A 37 7.28 4.41 17.81
CA GLU A 37 8.48 4.12 17.03
C GLU A 37 8.19 4.20 15.53
N PHE A 38 9.16 4.69 14.75
CA PHE A 38 9.08 4.67 13.30
C PHE A 38 9.24 3.22 12.77
N PRO A 39 8.32 2.72 11.93
CA PRO A 39 8.32 1.34 11.45
C PRO A 39 9.28 1.13 10.27
N GLU A 40 10.59 1.36 10.47
CA GLU A 40 11.60 1.37 9.41
C GLU A 40 11.63 0.07 8.59
N GLU A 41 11.55 -1.09 9.24
CA GLU A 41 11.59 -2.39 8.56
C GLU A 41 10.34 -2.61 7.68
N ILE A 42 9.19 -2.10 8.09
CA ILE A 42 7.97 -2.15 7.25
C ILE A 42 8.13 -1.23 6.05
N MET A 43 8.70 -0.03 6.23
CA MET A 43 8.94 0.91 5.12
C MET A 43 9.92 0.34 4.10
N LYS A 44 10.97 -0.35 4.54
CA LYS A 44 11.90 -1.06 3.64
C LYS A 44 11.18 -2.14 2.83
N LYS A 45 10.31 -2.94 3.46
CA LYS A 45 9.52 -3.96 2.75
C LYS A 45 8.53 -3.32 1.77
N ALA A 46 7.82 -2.27 2.19
CA ALA A 46 6.89 -1.53 1.35
C ALA A 46 7.58 -0.91 0.12
N PHE A 47 8.82 -0.44 0.28
CA PHE A 47 9.66 0.04 -0.82
C PHE A 47 10.04 -1.09 -1.78
N GLN A 48 10.45 -2.25 -1.26
CA GLN A 48 10.84 -3.41 -2.08
C GLN A 48 9.70 -3.93 -2.96
N VAL A 49 8.45 -3.86 -2.49
CA VAL A 49 7.26 -4.25 -3.27
C VAL A 49 6.72 -3.10 -4.14
N GLY A 50 7.30 -1.90 -4.05
CA GLY A 50 7.02 -0.78 -4.96
C GLY A 50 5.90 0.16 -4.53
N PHE A 51 5.34 0.03 -3.33
CA PHE A 51 4.25 0.92 -2.87
C PHE A 51 4.71 2.38 -2.75
N LEU A 52 5.90 2.62 -2.21
CA LEU A 52 6.43 3.98 -1.99
C LEU A 52 6.78 4.73 -3.28
N THR A 53 6.83 4.04 -4.41
CA THR A 53 7.22 4.60 -5.72
C THR A 53 6.17 4.32 -6.79
N CYS A 54 4.96 3.94 -6.38
CA CYS A 54 3.97 3.36 -7.28
C CYS A 54 3.47 4.35 -8.35
N THR A 55 3.38 5.65 -8.04
CA THR A 55 2.95 6.71 -8.96
C THR A 55 4.08 7.33 -9.77
N ILE A 56 5.34 7.08 -9.38
CA ILE A 56 6.50 7.59 -10.11
C ILE A 56 6.48 7.00 -11.53
N PRO A 57 6.67 7.80 -12.60
CA PRO A 57 6.68 7.29 -13.97
C PRO A 57 7.72 6.17 -14.17
N LYS A 58 7.38 5.19 -15.01
CA LYS A 58 8.23 4.01 -15.29
C LYS A 58 9.63 4.38 -15.81
N GLU A 59 9.75 5.50 -16.54
CA GLU A 59 11.05 6.00 -17.04
C GLU A 59 12.03 6.40 -15.92
N TYR A 60 11.54 6.65 -14.70
CA TYR A 60 12.34 6.92 -13.51
C TYR A 60 12.43 5.71 -12.56
N GLY A 61 11.97 4.53 -13.00
CA GLY A 61 12.01 3.30 -12.21
C GLY A 61 10.84 3.10 -11.25
N GLY A 62 9.75 3.88 -11.39
CA GLY A 62 8.54 3.72 -10.59
C GLY A 62 7.47 2.80 -11.20
N GLY A 63 6.30 2.73 -10.56
CA GLY A 63 5.19 1.89 -11.01
C GLY A 63 4.37 2.48 -12.16
N GLY A 64 4.36 3.80 -12.30
CA GLY A 64 3.54 4.53 -13.28
C GLY A 64 2.03 4.33 -13.10
N LEU A 65 1.58 4.07 -11.87
CA LEU A 65 0.17 3.89 -11.54
C LEU A 65 -0.57 5.23 -11.48
N GLY A 66 -1.86 5.20 -11.83
CA GLY A 66 -2.75 6.35 -11.72
C GLY A 66 -3.51 6.39 -10.40
N ASP A 67 -4.25 7.48 -10.16
CA ASP A 67 -4.93 7.74 -8.88
C ASP A 67 -5.90 6.63 -8.45
N ILE A 68 -6.61 6.02 -9.40
CA ILE A 68 -7.55 4.93 -9.10
C ILE A 68 -6.82 3.66 -8.67
N ASP A 69 -5.70 3.34 -9.32
CA ASP A 69 -4.90 2.17 -8.96
C ASP A 69 -4.27 2.36 -7.56
N THR A 70 -3.79 3.58 -7.29
CA THR A 70 -3.23 3.97 -6.00
C THR A 70 -4.28 3.91 -4.89
N ILE A 71 -5.49 4.45 -5.09
CA ILE A 71 -6.51 4.47 -4.02
C ILE A 71 -7.03 3.06 -3.69
N ILE A 72 -7.06 2.15 -4.66
CA ILE A 72 -7.42 0.74 -4.43
C ILE A 72 -6.40 0.08 -3.49
N MET A 73 -5.11 0.34 -3.68
CA MET A 73 -4.08 -0.14 -2.74
C MET A 73 -4.16 0.59 -1.39
N SER A 74 -4.42 1.91 -1.40
CA SER A 74 -4.54 2.71 -0.18
C SER A 74 -5.57 2.15 0.78
N GLU A 75 -6.75 1.75 0.28
CA GLU A 75 -7.84 1.23 1.12
C GLU A 75 -7.38 -0.02 1.89
N GLU A 76 -6.71 -0.94 1.21
CA GLU A 76 -6.24 -2.19 1.80
C GLU A 76 -5.09 -1.96 2.80
N LEU A 77 -4.14 -1.06 2.48
CA LEU A 77 -3.03 -0.72 3.37
C LEU A 77 -3.51 0.02 4.63
N ALA A 78 -4.43 0.98 4.46
CA ALA A 78 -5.02 1.74 5.56
C ALA A 78 -5.85 0.85 6.50
N ALA A 79 -6.51 -0.19 5.97
CA ALA A 79 -7.24 -1.18 6.78
C ALA A 79 -6.32 -1.97 7.73
N GLY A 80 -5.03 -2.10 7.41
CA GLY A 80 -4.04 -2.74 8.29
C GLY A 80 -3.57 -1.80 9.40
N CYS A 81 -3.15 -0.59 9.03
CA CYS A 81 -2.81 0.46 9.98
C CYS A 81 -2.76 1.84 9.30
N ALA A 82 -3.66 2.74 9.69
CA ALA A 82 -3.71 4.11 9.17
C ALA A 82 -2.41 4.90 9.39
N GLY A 83 -1.78 4.78 10.57
CA GLY A 83 -0.55 5.51 10.88
C GLY A 83 0.65 5.08 10.01
N MET A 84 0.81 3.79 9.79
CA MET A 84 1.85 3.29 8.88
C MET A 84 1.52 3.65 7.42
N TYR A 85 0.26 3.53 7.02
CA TYR A 85 -0.19 3.89 5.68
C TYR A 85 0.14 5.35 5.32
N THR A 86 -0.16 6.32 6.19
CA THR A 86 0.12 7.76 5.94
C THR A 86 1.61 8.05 5.74
N THR A 87 2.51 7.16 6.18
CA THR A 87 3.94 7.29 5.91
C THR A 87 4.32 6.85 4.49
N MET A 88 3.54 5.94 3.89
CA MET A 88 3.85 5.32 2.60
C MET A 88 3.38 6.15 1.40
N MET A 89 2.19 6.74 1.48
CA MET A 89 1.49 7.43 0.39
C MET A 89 0.86 8.72 0.87
#